data_AF-A0AAV9RVE8-F1
#
_entry.id   AF-A0AAV9RVE8-F1
#
_cell.length_a   1.000
_cell.length_b   1.000
_cell.length_c   1.000
_cell.angle_alpha   90.00
_cell.angle_beta   90.00
_cell.angle_gamma   90.00
#
_symmetry.space_group_name_H-M   'P 1'
#
loop_
_entity.id
_entity.type
_entity.pdbx_description
1 polymer ?
#
loop_
_entity_poly.entity_id
_entity_poly.type
_entity_poly.pdbx_seq_one_letter_code
_entity_poly.pdbx_strand_id
1 'polypeptide(L)'
;MEMDEQRMKSGELMEVKVDEGLYFTGSDTGPKIEDRDPKKLNSSLKVTFEDVIAEPPSVRSFDKVWFWSHALFEVSRLWCYRFISLVLAVPVSLAAGLLFAVLSCLHIWLIMPCVQLLLINMQWIQAVWANILNIFISPFFSSFGKCYSQIIIYLESAEN
;
A
#
# COMPACT_ATOMS: atom_id res chain seq x y z
N MET A 1 -42.16 29.48 60.97
CA MET A 1 -42.22 28.36 60.01
C MET A 1 -42.47 28.91 58.60
N GLU A 2 -41.74 29.95 58.21
CA GLU A 2 -41.81 30.60 56.87
C GLU A 2 -40.41 30.98 56.35
N MET A 3 -39.37 30.89 57.18
CA MET A 3 -37.98 31.24 56.83
C MET A 3 -37.19 30.06 56.26
N ASP A 4 -37.61 28.81 56.49
CA ASP A 4 -36.96 27.62 55.93
C ASP A 4 -37.50 27.24 54.53
N GLU A 5 -38.74 27.63 54.22
CA GLU A 5 -39.37 27.36 52.91
C GLU A 5 -38.76 28.22 51.78
N GLN A 6 -38.24 29.41 52.13
CA GLN A 6 -37.51 30.28 51.20
C GLN A 6 -36.12 29.74 50.85
N ARG A 7 -35.47 29.00 51.76
CA ARG A 7 -34.13 28.44 51.52
C ARG A 7 -34.16 27.20 50.62
N MET A 8 -35.28 26.47 50.62
CA MET A 8 -35.51 25.34 49.72
C MET A 8 -35.83 25.80 48.29
N LYS A 9 -36.53 26.94 48.14
CA LYS A 9 -36.85 27.50 46.81
C LYS A 9 -35.69 28.17 46.07
N SER A 10 -34.67 28.65 46.79
CA SER A 10 -33.49 29.30 46.18
C SER A 10 -32.41 28.32 45.73
N GLY A 11 -32.44 27.07 46.20
CA GLY A 11 -31.45 26.03 45.85
C GLY A 11 -31.82 25.19 44.62
N GLU A 12 -33.06 25.27 44.14
CA GLU A 12 -33.59 24.43 43.05
C GLU A 12 -33.58 25.13 41.68
N LEU A 13 -33.29 26.44 41.61
CA LEU A 13 -33.26 27.22 40.35
C LEU A 13 -31.84 27.49 39.84
N MET A 14 -30.94 26.51 39.91
CA MET A 14 -29.77 26.44 39.03
C MET A 14 -29.55 24.99 38.61
N GLU A 15 -30.55 24.42 37.94
CA GLU A 15 -30.26 23.40 36.93
C GLU A 15 -29.31 24.02 35.91
N VAL A 16 -28.03 23.64 36.01
CA VAL A 16 -27.07 23.79 34.93
C VAL A 16 -27.61 22.97 33.78
N LYS A 17 -28.29 23.65 32.86
CA LYS A 17 -28.64 23.11 31.55
C LYS A 17 -27.34 22.83 30.82
N VAL A 18 -26.86 21.60 30.96
CA VAL A 18 -25.87 21.03 30.05
C VAL A 18 -26.61 20.84 28.75
N ASP A 19 -26.53 21.82 27.85
CA ASP A 19 -26.91 21.67 26.45
C ASP A 19 -25.92 20.68 25.78
N GLU A 20 -26.08 19.39 26.09
CA GLU A 20 -25.56 18.29 25.28
C GLU A 20 -26.47 18.09 24.08
N GLY A 21 -26.48 19.10 23.22
CA GLY A 21 -27.20 19.13 21.96
C GLY A 21 -26.26 19.53 20.84
N LEU A 22 -25.19 18.76 20.60
CA LEU A 22 -24.52 18.76 19.30
C LEU A 22 -25.07 17.59 18.49
N TYR A 23 -26.27 17.82 17.96
CA TYR A 23 -26.79 17.14 16.79
C TYR A 23 -25.78 17.33 15.65
N PHE A 24 -24.96 16.32 15.39
CA PHE A 24 -24.37 16.13 14.08
C PHE A 24 -25.51 15.75 13.13
N THR A 25 -26.21 16.78 12.65
CA THR A 25 -27.11 16.69 11.50
C THR A 25 -26.34 16.11 10.33
N GLY A 26 -26.92 15.07 9.74
CA GLY A 26 -26.41 14.36 8.58
C GLY A 26 -25.93 15.31 7.50
N SER A 27 -24.66 15.17 7.14
CA SER A 27 -24.21 15.32 5.77
C SER A 27 -23.71 13.95 5.32
N ASP A 28 -24.57 13.38 4.50
CA ASP A 28 -24.50 12.09 3.85
C ASP A 28 -23.34 12.10 2.84
N THR A 29 -22.11 11.76 3.26
CA THR A 29 -21.02 11.35 2.36
C THR A 29 -19.90 10.61 3.12
N GLY A 30 -20.28 9.73 4.05
CA GLY A 30 -19.36 8.69 4.54
C GLY A 30 -19.25 7.58 3.48
N PRO A 31 -18.09 6.92 3.30
CA PRO A 31 -17.99 5.78 2.40
C PRO A 31 -19.04 4.75 2.85
N LYS A 32 -19.96 4.40 1.94
CA LYS A 32 -21.00 3.38 2.16
C LYS A 32 -20.28 2.12 2.63
N ILE A 33 -20.29 1.89 3.94
CA ILE A 33 -19.70 0.68 4.53
C ILE A 33 -20.63 -0.43 4.08
N GLU A 34 -20.24 -1.09 3.00
CA GLU A 34 -20.96 -2.23 2.45
C GLU A 34 -21.19 -3.23 3.59
N ASP A 35 -22.44 -3.65 3.75
CA ASP A 35 -22.80 -4.62 4.78
C ASP A 35 -22.03 -5.91 4.48
N ARG A 36 -20.96 -6.16 5.25
CA ARG A 36 -20.03 -7.27 5.02
C ARG A 36 -20.62 -8.63 5.40
N ASP A 37 -21.86 -8.67 5.88
CA ASP A 37 -22.59 -9.91 6.17
C ASP A 37 -24.09 -9.78 5.86
N PRO A 38 -24.47 -9.74 4.56
CA PRO A 38 -25.87 -9.60 4.14
C PRO A 38 -26.75 -10.78 4.55
N LYS A 39 -26.15 -11.90 4.99
CA LYS A 39 -26.86 -13.10 5.44
C LYS A 39 -26.89 -13.24 6.97
N LYS A 40 -26.28 -12.31 7.71
CA LYS A 40 -26.24 -12.27 9.17
C LYS A 40 -25.78 -13.60 9.81
N LEU A 41 -24.92 -14.33 9.11
CA LEU A 41 -24.46 -15.66 9.54
C LEU A 41 -23.40 -15.56 10.64
N ASN A 42 -22.75 -14.42 10.76
CA ASN A 42 -21.67 -14.18 11.73
C ASN A 42 -22.19 -13.55 13.03
N SER A 43 -23.48 -13.72 13.34
CA SER A 43 -24.08 -13.18 14.57
C SER A 43 -23.34 -13.66 15.83
N SER A 44 -22.83 -14.89 15.83
CA SER A 44 -22.03 -15.49 16.91
C SER A 44 -20.59 -14.98 17.02
N LEU A 45 -20.07 -14.31 15.98
CA LEU A 45 -18.73 -13.69 15.99
C LEU A 45 -18.78 -12.23 16.44
N LYS A 46 -19.99 -11.67 16.59
CA LYS A 46 -20.22 -10.32 17.10
C LYS A 46 -20.20 -10.34 18.62
N VAL A 47 -19.01 -10.52 19.18
CA VAL A 47 -18.78 -10.45 20.63
C VAL A 47 -18.95 -8.99 21.05
N THR A 48 -20.11 -8.69 21.63
CA THR A 48 -20.40 -7.40 22.27
C THR A 48 -19.86 -7.44 23.70
N PHE A 49 -19.46 -6.30 24.26
CA PHE A 49 -18.92 -6.21 25.62
C PHE A 49 -19.82 -6.88 26.69
N GLU A 50 -21.13 -6.83 26.48
CA GLU A 50 -22.15 -7.48 27.33
C GLU A 50 -22.01 -9.01 27.38
N ASP A 51 -21.57 -9.64 26.30
CA ASP A 51 -21.38 -11.09 26.18
C ASP A 51 -20.09 -11.55 26.88
N VAL A 52 -19.10 -10.66 27.03
CA VAL A 52 -17.85 -10.91 27.76
C VAL A 52 -18.03 -10.79 29.28
N ILE A 53 -18.99 -9.97 29.72
CA ILE A 53 -19.24 -9.67 31.15
C ILE A 53 -20.37 -10.54 31.74
N ALA A 54 -21.27 -11.11 30.91
CA ALA A 54 -22.30 -12.07 31.29
C ALA A 54 -23.23 -11.64 32.46
N GLU A 55 -23.39 -10.35 32.73
CA GLU A 55 -24.13 -9.86 33.90
C GLU A 55 -25.56 -9.40 33.54
N PRO A 56 -26.62 -9.87 34.24
CA PRO A 56 -27.99 -9.46 33.99
C PRO A 56 -28.29 -8.03 34.49
N PRO A 57 -29.18 -7.28 33.80
CA PRO A 57 -29.30 -5.81 33.90
C PRO A 57 -29.93 -5.25 35.19
N SER A 58 -30.01 -6.01 36.29
CA SER A 58 -30.88 -5.68 37.44
C SER A 58 -30.21 -5.06 38.68
N VAL A 59 -28.89 -4.82 38.68
CA VAL A 59 -28.17 -4.25 39.84
C VAL A 59 -27.23 -3.11 39.43
N ARG A 60 -27.78 -2.00 38.95
CA ARG A 60 -26.99 -0.89 38.40
C ARG A 60 -27.21 0.41 39.15
N SER A 61 -26.29 0.73 40.05
CA SER A 61 -26.18 2.05 40.70
C SER A 61 -25.03 2.92 40.14
N PHE A 62 -24.37 2.50 39.05
CA PHE A 62 -23.19 3.17 38.49
C PHE A 62 -23.22 3.26 36.95
N ASP A 63 -24.22 3.94 36.38
CA ASP A 63 -24.40 4.06 34.93
C ASP A 63 -23.21 4.67 34.19
N LYS A 64 -22.49 5.58 34.84
CA LYS A 64 -21.32 6.25 34.24
C LYS A 64 -20.16 5.27 34.05
N VAL A 65 -19.87 4.41 35.02
CA VAL A 65 -18.74 3.45 34.93
C VAL A 65 -18.98 2.43 33.82
N TRP A 66 -20.22 1.99 33.63
CA TRP A 66 -20.57 1.10 32.53
C TRP A 66 -20.42 1.76 31.16
N PHE A 67 -20.90 3.00 31.01
CA PHE A 67 -20.74 3.74 29.76
C PHE A 67 -19.26 3.94 29.42
N TRP A 68 -18.45 4.32 30.41
CA TRP A 68 -17.00 4.46 30.24
C TRP A 68 -16.31 3.14 29.92
N SER A 69 -16.73 2.03 30.52
CA SER A 69 -16.16 0.70 30.24
C SER A 69 -16.49 0.24 28.82
N HIS A 70 -17.73 0.46 28.37
CA HIS A 70 -18.15 0.17 27.01
C HIS A 70 -17.38 1.01 25.99
N ALA A 71 -17.27 2.32 26.23
CA ALA A 71 -16.51 3.23 25.37
C ALA A 71 -15.00 2.86 25.34
N LEU A 72 -14.41 2.57 26.50
CA LEU A 72 -13.00 2.20 26.60
C LEU A 72 -12.71 0.87 25.88
N PHE A 73 -13.62 -0.10 25.96
CA PHE A 73 -13.50 -1.37 25.26
C PHE A 73 -13.52 -1.21 23.73
N GLU A 74 -14.43 -0.40 23.20
CA GLU A 74 -14.51 -0.12 21.76
C GLU A 74 -13.27 0.63 21.25
N VAL A 75 -12.82 1.64 22.00
CA VAL A 75 -11.61 2.41 21.68
C VAL A 75 -10.36 1.53 21.79
N SER A 76 -10.25 0.71 22.84
CA SER A 76 -9.14 -0.23 23.04
C SER A 76 -9.05 -1.21 21.89
N ARG A 77 -10.17 -1.78 21.43
CA ARG A 77 -10.19 -2.69 20.27
C ARG A 77 -9.59 -2.02 19.03
N LEU A 78 -9.99 -0.79 18.72
CA LEU A 78 -9.47 -0.07 17.55
C LEU A 78 -7.97 0.27 17.69
N TRP A 79 -7.55 0.71 18.88
CA TRP A 79 -6.15 1.03 19.15
C TRP A 79 -5.25 -0.21 19.17
N CYS A 80 -5.72 -1.34 19.70
CA CYS A 80 -5.01 -2.61 19.67
C CYS A 80 -4.75 -3.07 18.22
N TYR A 81 -5.76 -2.99 17.33
CA TYR A 81 -5.54 -3.30 15.91
C TYR A 81 -4.46 -2.41 15.26
N ARG A 82 -4.48 -1.10 15.57
CA ARG A 82 -3.48 -0.15 15.06
C ARG A 82 -2.08 -0.43 15.63
N PHE A 83 -1.99 -0.73 16.93
CA PHE A 83 -0.72 -1.07 17.58
C PHE A 83 -0.13 -2.38 17.05
N ILE A 84 -0.95 -3.44 16.92
CA ILE A 84 -0.52 -4.73 16.37
C ILE A 84 -0.03 -4.53 14.92
N SER A 85 -0.79 -3.79 14.11
CA SER A 85 -0.38 -3.47 12.74
C SER A 85 0.94 -2.70 12.69
N LEU A 86 1.14 -1.70 13.55
CA LEU A 86 2.38 -0.94 13.63
C LEU A 86 3.56 -1.80 14.10
N VAL A 87 3.36 -2.61 15.13
CA VAL A 87 4.38 -3.53 15.66
C VAL A 87 4.77 -4.59 14.64
N LEU A 88 3.87 -5.03 13.76
CA LEU A 88 4.20 -5.92 12.63
C LEU A 88 4.84 -5.16 11.47
N ALA A 89 4.44 -3.91 11.22
CA ALA A 89 5.02 -3.08 10.16
C ALA A 89 6.49 -2.73 10.42
N VAL A 90 6.86 -2.47 11.67
CA VAL A 90 8.25 -2.14 12.07
C VAL A 90 9.26 -3.24 11.66
N PRO A 91 9.13 -4.52 12.05
CA PRO A 91 10.07 -5.57 11.68
C PRO A 91 10.06 -5.83 10.18
N VAL A 92 8.90 -5.74 9.51
CA VAL A 92 8.82 -5.89 8.05
C VAL A 92 9.56 -4.76 7.35
N SER A 93 9.41 -3.52 7.81
CA SER A 93 10.12 -2.36 7.27
C SER A 93 11.63 -2.46 7.51
N LEU A 94 12.06 -2.90 8.70
CA LEU A 94 13.46 -3.16 9.00
C LEU A 94 14.04 -4.28 8.12
N ALA A 95 13.31 -5.38 7.94
CA ALA A 95 13.72 -6.47 7.05
C ALA A 95 13.86 -5.98 5.61
N ALA A 96 12.87 -5.24 5.09
CA ALA A 96 12.91 -4.67 3.75
C ALA A 96 14.07 -3.67 3.58
N GLY A 97 14.31 -2.80 4.57
CA GLY A 97 15.42 -1.85 4.57
C GLY A 97 16.79 -2.54 4.58
N LEU A 98 16.95 -3.58 5.40
CA LEU A 98 18.17 -4.40 5.42
C LEU A 98 18.38 -5.13 4.09
N LEU A 99 17.31 -5.69 3.51
CA LEU A 99 17.34 -6.35 2.21
C LEU A 99 17.77 -5.36 1.12
N PHE A 100 17.21 -4.15 1.12
CA PHE A 100 17.59 -3.08 0.20
C PHE A 100 19.04 -2.61 0.40
N ALA A 101 19.52 -2.54 1.64
CA ALA A 101 20.91 -2.18 1.94
C ALA A 101 21.88 -3.26 1.41
N VAL A 102 21.58 -4.54 1.62
CA VAL A 102 22.38 -5.66 1.08
C VAL A 102 22.32 -5.67 -0.45
N LEU A 103 21.14 -5.49 -1.04
CA LEU A 103 20.99 -5.39 -2.50
C LEU A 103 21.74 -4.21 -3.07
N SER A 104 21.76 -3.07 -2.38
CA SER A 104 22.53 -1.89 -2.80
C SER A 104 24.03 -2.16 -2.70
N CYS A 105 24.51 -2.74 -1.61
CA CYS A 105 25.90 -3.16 -1.48
C CYS A 105 26.28 -4.13 -2.60
N LEU A 106 25.48 -5.17 -2.82
CA LEU A 106 25.65 -6.11 -3.93
C LEU A 106 25.59 -5.40 -5.27
N HIS A 107 24.72 -4.42 -5.47
CA HIS A 107 24.62 -3.69 -6.72
C HIS A 107 25.93 -2.95 -7.02
N ILE A 108 26.45 -2.17 -6.07
CA ILE A 108 27.71 -1.45 -6.29
C ILE A 108 28.87 -2.45 -6.51
N TRP A 109 28.96 -3.50 -5.71
CA TRP A 109 30.08 -4.44 -5.74
C TRP A 109 30.00 -5.49 -6.84
N LEU A 110 28.81 -5.92 -7.25
CA LEU A 110 28.59 -6.98 -8.24
C LEU A 110 28.12 -6.42 -9.58
N ILE A 111 27.21 -5.43 -9.62
CA ILE A 111 26.74 -4.91 -10.91
C ILE A 111 27.84 -4.15 -11.64
N MET A 112 28.67 -3.36 -10.96
CA MET A 112 29.81 -2.69 -11.60
C MET A 112 30.75 -3.69 -12.31
N PRO A 113 31.30 -4.74 -11.65
CA PRO A 113 32.14 -5.71 -12.33
C PRO A 113 31.36 -6.61 -13.29
N CYS A 114 30.09 -6.95 -13.02
CA CYS A 114 29.28 -7.73 -13.96
C CYS A 114 29.04 -6.97 -15.26
N VAL A 115 28.74 -5.67 -15.22
CA VAL A 115 28.57 -4.87 -16.44
C VAL A 115 29.88 -4.77 -17.19
N GLN A 116 31.02 -4.57 -16.52
CA GLN A 116 32.33 -4.58 -17.15
C GLN A 116 32.65 -5.95 -17.80
N LEU A 117 32.34 -7.05 -17.11
CA LEU A 117 32.52 -8.41 -17.60
C LEU A 117 31.61 -8.72 -18.79
N LEU A 118 30.36 -8.27 -18.75
CA LEU A 118 29.43 -8.41 -19.86
C LEU A 118 29.90 -7.60 -21.06
N LEU A 119 30.31 -6.34 -20.88
CA LEU A 119 30.82 -5.51 -21.98
C LEU A 119 32.05 -6.12 -22.63
N ILE A 120 33.01 -6.61 -21.84
CA ILE A 120 34.19 -7.25 -22.43
C ILE A 120 33.79 -8.53 -23.18
N ASN A 121 32.94 -9.38 -22.61
CA ASN A 121 32.44 -10.58 -23.27
C ASN A 121 31.67 -10.25 -24.57
N MET A 122 30.83 -9.22 -24.54
CA MET A 122 30.09 -8.73 -25.70
C MET A 122 31.03 -8.24 -26.80
N GLN A 123 32.15 -7.59 -26.44
CA GLN A 123 33.20 -7.18 -27.39
C GLN A 123 33.87 -8.40 -28.03
N TRP A 124 34.15 -9.46 -27.27
CA TRP A 124 34.68 -10.73 -27.81
C TRP A 124 33.68 -11.40 -28.76
N ILE A 125 32.41 -11.48 -28.36
CA ILE A 125 31.33 -12.03 -29.18
C ILE A 125 31.20 -11.21 -30.47
N GLN A 126 31.18 -9.88 -30.38
CA GLN A 126 31.11 -8.99 -31.54
C GLN A 126 32.29 -9.21 -32.49
N ALA A 127 33.52 -9.35 -31.97
CA ALA A 127 34.68 -9.64 -32.79
C ALA A 127 34.55 -10.99 -33.51
N VAL A 128 34.14 -12.05 -32.81
CA VAL A 128 33.92 -13.36 -33.41
C VAL A 128 32.81 -13.29 -34.47
N TRP A 129 31.70 -12.63 -34.17
CA TRP A 129 30.59 -12.44 -35.10
C TRP A 129 31.01 -11.66 -36.34
N ALA A 130 31.77 -10.58 -36.19
CA ALA A 130 32.28 -9.79 -37.29
C ALA A 130 33.25 -10.60 -38.16
N ASN A 131 34.09 -11.45 -37.57
CA ASN A 131 34.98 -12.34 -38.32
C ASN A 131 34.19 -13.40 -39.11
N ILE A 132 33.18 -14.03 -38.49
CA ILE A 132 32.29 -14.96 -39.16
C ILE A 132 31.60 -14.25 -40.34
N LEU A 133 30.98 -13.10 -40.09
CA LEU A 133 30.35 -12.31 -41.14
C LEU A 133 31.32 -11.94 -42.24
N ASN A 134 32.56 -11.54 -41.93
CA ASN A 134 33.54 -11.20 -42.97
C ASN A 134 33.86 -12.42 -43.85
N ILE A 135 34.04 -13.59 -43.25
CA ILE A 135 34.31 -14.85 -43.98
C ILE A 135 33.12 -15.25 -44.87
N PHE A 136 31.87 -15.01 -44.44
CA PHE A 136 30.68 -15.36 -45.23
C PHE A 136 30.27 -14.28 -46.24
N ILE A 137 30.22 -13.02 -45.80
CA ILE A 137 29.73 -11.88 -46.56
C ILE A 137 30.75 -11.43 -47.61
N SER A 138 32.07 -11.40 -47.32
CA SER A 138 33.07 -11.00 -48.32
C SER A 138 33.03 -11.85 -49.60
N PRO A 139 33.05 -13.20 -49.55
CA PRO A 139 32.96 -13.99 -50.77
C PRO A 139 31.57 -13.92 -51.41
N PHE A 140 30.50 -13.79 -50.62
CA PHE A 140 29.14 -13.62 -51.15
C PHE A 140 29.03 -12.32 -51.94
N PHE A 141 29.31 -11.17 -51.33
CA PHE A 141 29.26 -9.87 -51.99
C PHE A 141 30.29 -9.74 -53.11
N SER A 142 31.48 -10.35 -53.01
CA SER A 142 32.42 -10.36 -54.13
C SER A 142 31.88 -11.15 -55.33
N SER A 143 31.17 -12.26 -55.08
CA SER A 143 30.55 -13.05 -56.15
C SER A 143 29.39 -12.30 -56.79
N PHE A 144 28.48 -11.74 -55.99
CA PHE A 144 27.38 -10.91 -56.50
C PHE A 144 27.91 -9.67 -57.24
N GLY A 145 28.92 -8.99 -56.70
CA GLY A 145 29.56 -7.84 -57.34
C GLY A 145 30.17 -8.19 -58.70
N LYS A 146 30.81 -9.37 -58.84
CA LYS A 146 31.31 -9.84 -60.15
C LYS A 146 30.18 -10.17 -61.13
N CYS A 147 29.07 -10.76 -60.66
CA CYS A 147 27.90 -11.01 -61.50
C CYS A 147 27.29 -9.71 -62.06
N TYR A 148 27.24 -8.65 -61.27
CA TYR A 148 26.69 -7.35 -61.70
C TYR A 148 27.68 -6.44 -62.43
N SER A 149 28.99 -6.59 -62.16
CA SER A 149 30.04 -5.77 -62.79
C SER A 149 30.32 -6.14 -64.25
N GLN A 150 29.81 -7.27 -64.75
CA GLN A 150 30.06 -7.73 -66.12
C GLN A 150 29.12 -7.06 -67.16
N ILE A 151 28.20 -6.19 -66.74
CA ILE A 151 27.34 -5.42 -67.63
C ILE A 151 28.06 -4.10 -67.97
N ILE A 152 28.84 -4.12 -69.04
CA ILE A 152 29.48 -2.93 -69.62
C ILE A 152 28.53 -2.37 -70.69
N ILE A 153 27.98 -1.19 -70.44
CA ILE A 153 27.07 -0.51 -71.37
C ILE A 153 27.91 0.36 -72.30
N TYR A 154 27.95 0.00 -73.59
CA TYR A 154 28.51 0.86 -74.63
C TYR A 154 27.44 1.87 -75.03
N LEU A 155 27.61 3.13 -74.64
CA LEU A 155 26.80 4.23 -75.14
C LEU A 155 27.29 4.54 -76.56
N GLU A 156 26.55 4.07 -77.56
CA GLU A 156 26.68 4.56 -78.92
C GLU A 156 26.18 6.00 -78.93
N SER A 157 27.13 6.94 -78.96
CA SER A 157 26.85 8.36 -79.18
C SER A 157 26.21 8.47 -80.56
N ALA A 158 24.89 8.61 -80.59
CA ALA A 158 24.16 8.97 -81.79
C ALA A 158 24.65 10.35 -82.25
N GLU A 159 25.64 10.33 -83.13
CA GLU A 159 25.99 11.44 -84.00
C GLU A 159 24.84 11.60 -84.99
N ASN A 160 24.02 12.63 -84.79
CA ASN A 160 23.11 13.18 -85.79
C ASN A 160 22.86 14.66 -85.50
#